data_AF-A0A8J1ZI24-F1
#
_entry.id   AF-A0A8J1ZI24-F1
#
_cell.length_a   1.000
_cell.length_b   1.000
_cell.length_c   1.000
_cell.angle_alpha   90.00
_cell.angle_beta   90.00
_cell.angle_gamma   90.00
#
_symmetry.space_group_name_H-M   'P 1'
#
loop_
_entity.id
_entity.type
_entity.pdbx_description
1 polymer ?
#
loop_
_entity_poly.entity_id
_entity_poly.type
_entity_poly.pdbx_seq_one_letter_code
_entity_poly.pdbx_strand_id
1 'polypeptide(L)'
;MGMKKMAMKKSTIAKGKRAKSSVFKGTKVKTSGGLKKSDLKKNKSGKVVSAKASAAAKKRKGYKKIAAWGVATSKARKALGIKGFCPVGGKTAQGKALYNKVKSFYKA
;
A
#
# COMPACT_ATOMS: atom_id res chain seq x y z
N MET A 1 -31.97 -30.77 -36.18
CA MET A 1 -30.60 -30.28 -36.45
C MET A 1 -30.16 -29.37 -35.30
N GLY A 2 -29.17 -29.79 -34.51
CA GLY A 2 -28.68 -28.99 -33.38
C GLY A 2 -27.62 -27.97 -33.81
N MET A 3 -27.84 -26.69 -33.52
CA MET A 3 -26.85 -25.63 -33.77
C MET A 3 -25.53 -25.94 -33.05
N LYS A 4 -24.43 -26.08 -33.79
CA LYS A 4 -23.07 -26.09 -33.24
C LYS A 4 -22.82 -24.77 -32.51
N LYS A 5 -22.69 -24.81 -31.18
CA LYS A 5 -22.28 -23.63 -30.39
C LYS A 5 -20.86 -23.23 -30.79
N MET A 6 -20.72 -22.13 -31.52
CA MET A 6 -19.41 -21.54 -31.80
C MET A 6 -18.79 -21.05 -30.50
N ALA A 7 -17.55 -21.46 -30.22
CA ALA A 7 -16.81 -21.00 -29.05
C ALA A 7 -16.59 -19.48 -29.16
N MET A 8 -17.24 -18.71 -28.28
CA MET A 8 -17.09 -17.26 -28.27
C MET A 8 -15.66 -16.88 -27.89
N LYS A 9 -15.03 -15.99 -28.67
CA LYS A 9 -13.70 -15.45 -28.39
C LYS A 9 -13.69 -14.82 -26.99
N LYS A 10 -12.78 -15.29 -26.12
CA LYS A 10 -12.67 -14.79 -24.75
C LYS A 10 -12.36 -13.29 -24.77
N SER A 11 -13.25 -12.49 -24.20
CA SER A 11 -13.07 -11.03 -24.15
C SER A 11 -11.71 -10.66 -23.53
N THR A 12 -10.95 -9.80 -24.20
CA THR A 12 -9.63 -9.34 -23.77
C THR A 12 -9.70 -8.20 -22.76
N ILE A 13 -10.86 -7.52 -22.67
CA ILE A 13 -11.09 -6.36 -21.82
C ILE A 13 -11.77 -6.78 -20.52
N ALA A 14 -11.18 -6.40 -19.39
CA ALA A 14 -11.73 -6.64 -18.07
C ALA A 14 -12.77 -5.56 -17.71
N LYS A 15 -13.99 -5.99 -17.36
CA LYS A 15 -15.09 -5.14 -16.89
C LYS A 15 -15.50 -5.52 -15.47
N GLY A 16 -16.20 -4.62 -14.79
CA GLY A 16 -16.77 -4.82 -13.45
C GLY A 16 -15.79 -4.66 -12.28
N LYS A 17 -16.27 -4.95 -11.05
CA LYS A 17 -15.55 -4.69 -9.78
C LYS A 17 -14.17 -5.36 -9.70
N ARG A 18 -14.00 -6.52 -10.34
CA ARG A 18 -12.74 -7.29 -10.34
C ARG A 18 -11.80 -6.98 -11.51
N ALA A 19 -12.10 -5.98 -12.35
CA ALA A 19 -11.36 -5.72 -13.58
C ALA A 19 -9.84 -5.59 -13.37
N LYS A 20 -9.42 -4.76 -12.41
CA LYS A 20 -8.00 -4.57 -12.07
C LYS A 20 -7.34 -5.86 -11.57
N SER A 21 -8.06 -6.65 -10.77
CA SER A 21 -7.55 -7.93 -10.27
C SER A 21 -7.36 -8.95 -11.40
N SER A 22 -8.32 -9.04 -12.32
CA SER A 22 -8.25 -9.93 -13.49
C SER A 22 -7.09 -9.59 -14.42
N VAL A 23 -6.85 -8.29 -14.68
CA VAL A 23 -5.70 -7.83 -15.46
C VAL A 23 -4.39 -8.12 -14.74
N PHE A 24 -4.33 -7.86 -13.42
CA PHE A 24 -3.12 -8.13 -12.64
C PHE A 24 -2.78 -9.62 -12.58
N LYS A 25 -3.79 -10.50 -12.50
CA LYS A 25 -3.63 -11.96 -12.59
C LYS A 25 -3.24 -12.43 -14.01
N GLY A 26 -3.47 -11.62 -15.04
CA GLY A 26 -3.19 -11.95 -16.44
C GLY A 26 -4.32 -12.68 -17.17
N THR A 27 -5.51 -12.78 -16.58
CA THR A 27 -6.67 -13.42 -17.25
C THR A 27 -7.30 -12.54 -18.33
N LYS A 28 -6.95 -11.26 -18.34
CA LYS A 28 -7.38 -10.20 -19.27
C LYS A 28 -6.18 -9.30 -19.59
N VAL A 29 -6.20 -8.66 -20.75
CA VAL A 29 -5.08 -7.84 -21.24
C VAL A 29 -5.13 -6.42 -20.65
N LYS A 30 -6.31 -5.80 -20.64
CA LYS A 30 -6.51 -4.42 -20.17
C LYS A 30 -7.87 -4.23 -19.48
N THR A 31 -8.01 -3.22 -18.64
CA THR A 31 -9.32 -2.82 -18.11
C THR A 31 -10.12 -2.04 -19.15
N SER A 32 -11.41 -1.80 -18.91
CA SER A 32 -12.23 -0.90 -19.75
C SER A 32 -11.62 0.50 -19.89
N GLY A 33 -10.94 1.00 -18.84
CA GLY A 33 -10.21 2.27 -18.86
C GLY A 33 -8.76 2.17 -19.36
N GLY A 34 -8.38 1.08 -20.02
CA GLY A 34 -7.08 0.94 -20.69
C GLY A 34 -5.88 0.51 -19.82
N LEU A 35 -6.06 0.32 -18.51
CA LEU A 35 -4.95 -0.07 -17.62
C LEU A 35 -4.47 -1.49 -17.92
N LYS A 36 -3.15 -1.65 -18.11
CA LYS A 36 -2.45 -2.93 -18.27
C LYS A 36 -1.86 -3.39 -16.94
N LYS A 37 -1.29 -4.60 -16.91
CA LYS A 37 -0.65 -5.18 -15.72
C LYS A 37 0.50 -4.30 -15.18
N SER A 38 1.28 -3.67 -16.05
CA SER A 38 2.35 -2.70 -15.71
C SER A 38 1.85 -1.51 -14.90
N ASP A 39 0.60 -1.11 -15.13
CA ASP A 39 0.01 0.10 -14.55
C ASP A 39 -0.67 -0.18 -13.20
N LEU A 40 -0.60 -1.42 -12.72
CA LEU A 40 -1.30 -1.93 -11.55
C LEU A 40 -0.31 -2.43 -10.50
N LYS A 41 -0.67 -2.23 -9.23
CA LYS A 41 0.11 -2.70 -8.09
C LYS A 41 -0.81 -3.18 -6.97
N LYS A 42 -0.39 -4.23 -6.27
CA LYS A 42 -1.06 -4.73 -5.06
C LYS A 42 -0.62 -3.91 -3.84
N ASN A 43 -1.56 -3.42 -3.04
CA ASN A 43 -1.25 -2.74 -1.76
C ASN A 43 -1.09 -3.75 -0.60
N LYS A 44 -0.71 -3.26 0.58
CA LYS A 44 -0.51 -4.11 1.78
C LYS A 44 -1.80 -4.85 2.20
N SER A 45 -2.97 -4.26 1.97
CA SER A 45 -4.27 -4.90 2.22
C SER A 45 -4.70 -5.88 1.12
N GLY A 46 -3.85 -6.16 0.14
CA GLY A 46 -4.11 -7.10 -0.94
C GLY A 46 -4.96 -6.56 -2.11
N LYS A 47 -5.41 -5.30 -2.06
CA LYS A 47 -6.18 -4.64 -3.11
C LYS A 47 -5.29 -4.22 -4.28
N VAL A 48 -5.73 -4.52 -5.51
CA VAL A 48 -5.06 -4.06 -6.73
C VAL A 48 -5.53 -2.64 -7.07
N VAL A 49 -4.59 -1.70 -7.08
CA VAL A 49 -4.80 -0.29 -7.39
C VAL A 49 -3.92 0.12 -8.58
N SER A 50 -4.16 1.30 -9.17
CA SER A 50 -3.22 1.81 -10.19
C SER A 50 -1.92 2.27 -9.54
N ALA A 51 -0.80 2.02 -10.21
CA ALA A 51 0.52 2.46 -9.80
C ALA A 51 0.57 3.98 -9.66
N LYS A 52 -0.05 4.72 -10.60
CA LYS A 52 -0.21 6.19 -10.53
C LYS A 52 -0.91 6.65 -9.25
N ALA A 53 -2.03 6.03 -8.89
CA ALA A 53 -2.75 6.39 -7.66
C ALA A 53 -1.93 6.06 -6.40
N SER A 54 -1.22 4.94 -6.40
CA SER A 54 -0.30 4.57 -5.32
C SER A 54 0.83 5.58 -5.16
N ALA A 55 1.44 6.03 -6.25
CA ALA A 55 2.50 7.04 -6.23
C ALA A 55 1.98 8.41 -5.76
N ALA A 56 0.81 8.84 -6.25
CA ALA A 56 0.18 10.08 -5.81
C ALA A 56 -0.11 10.08 -4.30
N ALA A 57 -0.62 8.97 -3.75
CA ALA A 57 -0.86 8.83 -2.33
C ALA A 57 0.41 8.99 -1.49
N LYS A 58 1.55 8.45 -1.95
CA LYS A 58 2.85 8.60 -1.27
C LYS A 58 3.42 10.03 -1.33
N LYS A 59 3.03 10.82 -2.33
CA LYS A 59 3.47 12.22 -2.45
C LYS A 59 2.67 13.18 -1.58
N ARG A 60 1.52 12.76 -1.02
CA ARG A 60 0.68 13.61 -0.16
C ARG A 60 1.46 14.06 1.09
N LYS A 61 1.33 15.34 1.44
CA LYS A 61 2.04 15.96 2.57
C LYS A 61 1.82 15.20 3.90
N GLY A 62 0.59 14.75 4.16
CA GLY A 62 0.28 13.97 5.36
C GLY A 62 1.02 12.62 5.43
N TYR A 63 1.16 11.92 4.30
CA TYR A 63 1.88 10.65 4.26
C TYR A 63 3.37 10.82 4.58
N LYS A 64 4.01 11.88 4.08
CA LYS A 64 5.42 12.17 4.37
C LYS A 64 5.67 12.36 5.86
N LYS A 65 4.84 13.16 6.54
CA LYS A 65 4.96 13.40 8.00
C LYS A 65 4.80 12.10 8.80
N ILE A 66 3.78 11.31 8.48
CA ILE A 66 3.52 10.02 9.15
C ILE A 66 4.68 9.04 8.90
N ALA A 67 5.18 8.96 7.67
CA ALA A 67 6.30 8.10 7.33
C ALA A 67 7.59 8.51 8.05
N ALA A 68 7.90 9.81 8.09
CA ALA A 68 9.06 10.34 8.80
C ALA A 68 8.98 10.04 10.31
N TRP A 69 7.82 10.27 10.93
CA TRP A 69 7.61 9.94 12.34
C TRP A 69 7.74 8.44 12.62
N GLY A 70 7.19 7.59 11.75
CA GLY A 70 7.31 6.13 11.87
C GLY A 70 8.76 5.65 11.78
N VAL A 71 9.55 6.22 10.87
CA VAL A 71 10.99 5.92 10.75
C VAL A 71 11.76 6.39 11.98
N ALA A 72 11.50 7.61 12.46
CA ALA A 72 12.11 8.13 13.69
C ALA A 72 11.76 7.25 14.91
N THR A 73 10.51 6.79 15.01
CA THR A 73 10.04 5.89 16.07
C THR A 73 10.76 4.54 16.02
N SER A 74 10.91 3.96 14.83
CA SER A 74 11.64 2.69 14.67
C SER A 74 13.12 2.84 15.06
N LYS A 75 13.77 3.94 14.66
CA LYS A 75 15.17 4.24 15.03
C LYS A 75 15.34 4.43 16.55
N ALA A 76 14.46 5.21 17.18
CA ALA A 76 14.49 5.45 18.62
C ALA A 76 14.29 4.16 19.42
N ARG A 77 13.34 3.31 19.02
CA ARG A 77 13.09 2.02 19.68
C ARG A 77 14.30 1.10 19.60
N LYS A 78 14.97 1.06 18.44
CA LYS A 78 16.21 0.28 18.27
C LYS A 78 17.34 0.82 19.14
N ALA A 79 17.53 2.14 19.17
CA ALA A 79 18.57 2.78 19.97
C ALA A 79 18.39 2.58 21.48
N LEU A 80 17.14 2.51 21.95
CA LEU A 80 16.80 2.30 23.36
C LEU A 80 16.58 0.81 23.72
N GLY A 81 16.79 -0.13 22.79
CA GLY A 81 16.64 -1.57 23.06
C GLY A 81 15.22 -2.02 23.44
N ILE A 82 14.18 -1.26 23.09
CA ILE A 82 12.82 -1.49 23.57
C ILE A 82 12.19 -2.70 22.85
N LYS A 83 12.04 -3.80 23.58
CA LYS A 83 11.27 -4.99 23.18
C LYS A 83 9.86 -4.93 23.77
N GLY A 84 8.86 -5.40 23.02
CA GLY A 84 7.46 -5.35 23.45
C GLY A 84 6.80 -3.97 23.37
N PHE A 85 5.65 -3.84 24.03
CA PHE A 85 4.84 -2.62 24.01
C PHE A 85 5.47 -1.53 24.88
N CYS A 86 5.57 -0.32 24.35
CA CYS A 86 5.98 0.87 25.12
C CYS A 86 5.23 2.08 24.57
N PRO A 87 4.38 2.74 25.37
CA PRO A 87 3.65 3.92 24.94
C PRO A 87 4.60 5.09 24.71
N VAL A 88 4.59 5.66 23.51
CA VAL A 88 5.39 6.85 23.18
C VAL A 88 4.85 8.03 24.00
N GLY A 89 5.67 8.58 24.90
CA GLY A 89 5.26 9.70 25.77
C GLY A 89 4.34 9.28 26.93
N GLY A 90 4.28 8.00 27.28
CA GLY A 90 3.50 7.51 28.41
C GLY A 90 4.00 8.00 29.78
N LYS A 91 3.30 7.60 30.86
CA LYS A 91 3.63 7.97 32.24
C LYS A 91 4.96 7.38 32.73
N THR A 92 5.42 6.29 32.12
CA THR A 92 6.67 5.61 32.49
C THR A 92 7.91 6.38 32.00
N ALA A 93 9.02 6.25 32.74
CA ALA A 93 10.29 6.89 32.36
C ALA A 93 10.75 6.47 30.95
N GLN A 94 10.59 5.18 30.63
CA GLN A 94 10.91 4.62 29.31
C GLN A 94 10.07 5.24 28.18
N GLY A 95 8.77 5.47 28.42
CA GLY A 95 7.88 6.10 27.44
C GLY A 95 8.24 7.57 27.16
N LYS A 96 8.58 8.31 28.21
CA LYS A 96 9.08 9.70 28.10
C LYS A 96 10.41 9.76 27.35
N ALA A 97 11.36 8.88 27.70
CA ALA A 97 12.65 8.78 27.03
C ALA A 97 12.50 8.42 25.54
N LEU A 98 11.59 7.49 25.21
CA LEU A 98 11.27 7.15 23.83
C LEU A 98 10.80 8.37 23.05
N TYR A 99 9.82 9.12 23.57
CA TYR A 99 9.30 10.32 22.89
C TYR A 99 10.38 11.36 22.61
N ASN A 100 11.22 11.67 23.60
CA ASN A 100 12.31 12.62 23.45
C ASN A 100 13.32 12.16 22.37
N LYS A 101 13.63 10.86 22.33
CA LYS A 101 14.52 10.29 21.30
C LYS A 101 13.86 10.23 19.92
N VAL A 102 12.55 10.03 19.83
CA VAL A 102 11.82 10.12 18.56
C VAL A 102 11.88 11.54 18.02
N LYS A 103 11.62 12.54 18.87
CA LYS A 103 11.72 13.95 18.49
C LYS A 103 13.11 14.33 17.96
N SER A 104 14.18 13.84 18.57
CA SER A 104 15.54 14.14 18.08
C SER A 104 15.86 13.50 16.73
N PHE A 105 15.24 12.36 16.39
CA PHE A 105 15.36 11.76 15.06
C PHE A 105 14.36 12.29 14.03
N TYR A 106 13.29 12.93 14.48
CA TYR A 106 12.27 13.48 13.61
C TYR A 106 12.78 14.80 13.01
N LYS A 107 13.19 14.74 11.75
CA LYS A 107 13.46 15.93 10.92
C LYS A 107 12.17 16.26 10.17
N ALA A 108 11.62 17.44 10.46
CA ALA A 108 10.38 17.94 9.88
C ALA A 108 10.50 18.18 8.36
#